data_AF-A0A371MUY9-F1
#
_entry.id   AF-A0A371MUY9-F1
#
_cell.length_a   1.000
_cell.length_b   1.000
_cell.length_c   1.000
_cell.angle_alpha   90.00
_cell.angle_beta   90.00
_cell.angle_gamma   90.00
#
_symmetry.space_group_name_H-M   'P 1'
#
loop_
_entity.id
_entity.type
_entity.pdbx_description
1 polymer ?
#
loop_
_entity_poly.entity_id
_entity_poly.type
_entity_poly.pdbx_seq_one_letter_code
_entity_poly.pdbx_strand_id
1 'polypeptide(L)'
;MNAEFTRRTFLTAAGGLALLGTVGTRNAAAGFSPGVVGTAPYLSDRLYPTMGTDDSNPTLVVYVNFLSGSSQYFVQHNLEDVVREYVLTGDLNLEVRLLSYKPDAIDTYLVGDDEGEARAARAAHGVWDVEPENFWRFFEFMFWNFTTKTYTHARLESYMDLAGVRNITKIANRAYEDRYDSLVRSATDEAGRYGISGVPRVRLLRDHKDGNYGDILGWVRTRLDRVNAGSVRTHSLLPGTNYETPVHVIDSGKPGPTAFVVGGIHGEEPQGYRAADQLRHLRPTGGKLVVVPYANAPAISIGARYTEDGDLNRQFPTGAEPTSRLARALWDELVSHDPDVVVDLHSSSGIYKHDGKVGQAVFPTRATPMNAASACDYVNEQYIDPSEYPSYYDFDCGNSLDGSRPLFIHKVYGDLHLPGYIVETTRKGTTLEDAVTWEVAVARDLLWQHGVYHG
;
A
#
# COMPACT_ATOMS: atom_id res chain seq x y z
N MET A 1 16.46 -27.88 40.97
CA MET A 1 17.32 -26.82 41.53
C MET A 1 18.49 -26.64 40.60
N ASN A 2 18.34 -25.80 39.59
CA ASN A 2 19.39 -25.49 38.62
C ASN A 2 19.73 -24.01 38.79
N ALA A 3 21.00 -23.77 39.03
CA ALA A 3 21.58 -22.46 39.31
C ALA A 3 21.64 -21.60 38.05
N GLU A 4 21.36 -20.31 38.25
CA GLU A 4 21.60 -19.21 37.32
C GLU A 4 23.04 -19.22 36.80
N PHE A 5 23.21 -18.97 35.51
CA PHE A 5 24.47 -18.47 34.96
C PHE A 5 24.19 -17.23 34.11
N THR A 6 24.38 -16.08 34.73
CA THR A 6 24.61 -14.78 34.09
C THR A 6 26.00 -14.77 33.45
N ARG A 7 26.13 -14.31 32.20
CA ARG A 7 27.40 -13.74 31.69
C ARG A 7 27.16 -12.79 30.51
N ARG A 8 27.10 -11.49 30.84
CA ARG A 8 27.50 -10.40 29.93
C ARG A 8 29.03 -10.41 29.83
N THR A 9 29.57 -10.34 28.62
CA THR A 9 30.98 -9.99 28.40
C THR A 9 31.03 -8.94 27.28
N PHE A 10 31.19 -7.68 27.67
CA PHE A 10 31.56 -6.58 26.78
C PHE A 10 33.09 -6.56 26.65
N LEU A 11 33.59 -6.44 25.43
CA LEU A 11 35.02 -6.21 25.14
C LEU A 11 35.26 -4.72 24.93
N THR A 12 36.04 -4.14 25.83
CA THR A 12 36.64 -2.81 25.77
C THR A 12 37.93 -2.88 24.95
N ALA A 13 38.06 -2.02 23.94
CA ALA A 13 39.35 -1.69 23.34
C ALA A 13 39.55 -0.18 23.43
N ALA A 14 40.49 0.22 24.30
CA ALA A 14 40.97 1.57 24.47
C ALA A 14 42.15 1.83 23.52
N GLY A 15 42.16 3.00 22.89
CA GLY A 15 43.30 3.53 22.14
C GLY A 15 43.13 5.03 21.98
N GLY A 16 43.65 5.80 22.95
CA GLY A 16 43.59 7.25 22.93
C GLY A 16 44.79 7.86 22.20
N LEU A 17 44.55 9.02 21.57
CA LEU A 17 45.55 10.09 21.48
C LEU A 17 44.80 11.43 21.38
N ALA A 18 45.11 12.34 22.31
CA ALA A 18 44.56 13.69 22.38
C ALA A 18 45.50 14.70 21.72
N LEU A 19 44.94 15.69 21.03
CA LEU A 19 45.61 16.95 20.70
C LEU A 19 44.60 18.11 20.88
N LEU A 20 44.96 19.03 21.77
CA LEU A 20 44.24 20.24 22.17
C LEU A 20 44.22 21.28 21.03
N GLY A 21 43.10 22.00 20.87
CA GLY A 21 43.06 23.17 19.98
C GLY A 21 41.72 23.89 19.87
N THR A 22 41.56 24.94 20.67
CA THR A 22 40.69 26.14 20.51
C THR A 22 39.18 26.03 20.72
N VAL A 23 38.75 26.79 21.73
CA VAL A 23 37.38 27.11 22.11
C VAL A 23 36.67 27.85 20.96
N GLY A 24 35.78 27.14 20.28
CA GLY A 24 34.68 27.72 19.53
C GLY A 24 33.39 27.22 20.17
N THR A 25 32.62 28.12 20.78
CA THR A 25 31.28 27.83 21.27
C THR A 25 30.37 27.53 20.08
N ARG A 26 30.38 26.28 19.61
CA ARG A 26 29.22 25.69 18.96
C ARG A 26 28.41 25.05 20.05
N ASN A 27 27.31 25.68 20.44
CA ASN A 27 26.19 24.94 21.00
C ASN A 27 25.74 23.94 19.92
N ALA A 28 26.33 22.75 19.92
CA ALA A 28 25.69 21.60 19.35
C ALA A 28 24.47 21.35 20.23
N ALA A 29 23.31 21.87 19.83
CA ALA A 29 22.05 21.39 20.34
C ALA A 29 22.11 19.87 20.23
N ALA A 30 21.96 19.16 21.35
CA ALA A 30 21.98 17.71 21.35
C ALA A 30 20.87 17.23 20.43
N GLY A 31 21.23 16.89 19.19
CA GLY A 31 20.29 16.40 18.20
C GLY A 31 19.68 15.10 18.72
N PHE A 32 18.39 14.90 18.46
CA PHE A 32 17.74 13.62 18.73
C PHE A 32 18.59 12.48 18.17
N SER A 33 18.84 11.43 18.96
CA SER A 33 19.54 10.24 18.47
C SER A 33 18.53 9.12 18.34
N PRO A 34 18.22 8.65 17.12
CA PRO A 34 17.27 7.59 16.92
C PRO A 34 17.79 6.29 17.52
N GLY A 35 16.85 5.51 18.05
CA GLY A 35 17.03 4.15 18.49
C GLY A 35 16.89 3.17 17.31
N VAL A 36 16.49 1.94 17.63
CA VAL A 36 16.38 0.88 16.62
C VAL A 36 15.24 1.12 15.65
N VAL A 37 14.11 1.65 16.12
CA VAL A 37 12.98 1.96 15.24
C VAL A 37 13.40 3.02 14.22
N GLY A 38 14.09 4.07 14.66
CA GLY A 38 14.51 5.17 13.79
C GLY A 38 15.70 4.88 12.88
N THR A 39 16.31 3.69 12.96
CA THR A 39 17.48 3.30 12.16
C THR A 39 17.31 1.97 11.41
N ALA A 40 16.13 1.34 11.50
CA ALA A 40 15.83 0.10 10.79
C ALA A 40 15.90 0.29 9.26
N PRO A 41 16.31 -0.74 8.51
CA PRO A 41 16.27 -0.71 7.04
C PRO A 41 14.83 -0.56 6.54
N TYR A 42 14.65 0.04 5.38
CA TYR A 42 13.33 0.38 4.85
C TYR A 42 13.20 0.15 3.35
N LEU A 43 11.96 0.04 2.90
CA LEU A 43 11.59 -0.20 1.51
C LEU A 43 10.94 1.07 0.95
N SER A 44 11.72 1.90 0.25
CA SER A 44 11.30 3.25 -0.20
C SER A 44 10.13 3.26 -1.18
N ASP A 45 9.93 2.17 -1.91
CA ASP A 45 8.97 2.11 -3.02
C ASP A 45 7.56 1.69 -2.58
N ARG A 46 7.33 1.59 -1.26
CA ARG A 46 6.02 1.29 -0.68
C ARG A 46 5.15 2.54 -0.58
N LEU A 47 3.85 2.38 -0.79
CA LEU A 47 2.89 3.48 -0.61
C LEU A 47 2.83 3.96 0.84
N TYR A 48 2.94 3.03 1.79
CA TYR A 48 2.95 3.30 3.22
C TYR A 48 4.36 3.14 3.80
N PRO A 49 4.68 3.88 4.87
CA PRO A 49 5.96 3.75 5.54
C PRO A 49 6.23 2.32 5.98
N THR A 50 7.26 1.71 5.38
CA THR A 50 7.57 0.29 5.56
C THR A 50 9.04 0.07 5.86
N MET A 51 9.33 -0.56 7.00
CA MET A 51 10.65 -1.07 7.33
C MET A 51 10.77 -2.54 6.92
N GLY A 52 11.97 -2.96 6.53
CA GLY A 52 12.18 -4.26 5.92
C GLY A 52 13.53 -4.39 5.24
N THR A 53 13.92 -5.62 4.95
CA THR A 53 15.17 -5.97 4.26
C THR A 53 14.94 -6.62 2.89
N ASP A 54 13.81 -7.30 2.72
CA ASP A 54 13.41 -7.95 1.48
C ASP A 54 11.92 -7.69 1.25
N ASP A 55 11.59 -7.22 0.06
CA ASP A 55 10.25 -6.80 -0.29
C ASP A 55 9.23 -7.96 -0.44
N SER A 56 9.73 -9.19 -0.58
CA SER A 56 8.92 -10.42 -0.60
C SER A 56 8.49 -10.90 0.78
N ASN A 57 9.11 -10.38 1.86
CA ASN A 57 8.78 -10.77 3.22
C ASN A 57 7.32 -10.46 3.55
N PRO A 58 6.67 -11.28 4.40
CA PRO A 58 5.35 -10.95 4.91
C PRO A 58 5.34 -9.61 5.65
N THR A 59 4.26 -8.84 5.51
CA THR A 59 4.14 -7.52 6.14
C THR A 59 3.23 -7.57 7.37
N LEU A 60 3.79 -7.24 8.54
CA LEU A 60 3.03 -6.89 9.74
C LEU A 60 2.56 -5.44 9.62
N VAL A 61 1.25 -5.22 9.69
CA VAL A 61 0.68 -3.87 9.64
C VAL A 61 0.42 -3.35 11.06
N VAL A 62 0.90 -2.14 11.34
CA VAL A 62 0.84 -1.49 12.65
C VAL A 62 0.00 -0.23 12.54
N TYR A 63 -1.13 -0.20 13.25
CA TYR A 63 -1.99 0.98 13.36
C TYR A 63 -1.63 1.76 14.63
N VAL A 64 -1.23 3.01 14.47
CA VAL A 64 -0.91 3.93 15.56
C VAL A 64 -1.46 5.32 15.29
N ASN A 65 -1.52 6.14 16.34
CA ASN A 65 -1.88 7.54 16.25
C ASN A 65 -0.88 8.36 17.08
N PHE A 66 -0.40 9.48 16.53
CA PHE A 66 0.60 10.30 17.20
C PHE A 66 0.11 10.96 18.50
N LEU A 67 -1.21 11.18 18.66
CA LEU A 67 -1.83 11.71 19.88
C LEU A 67 -2.20 10.64 20.92
N SER A 68 -2.10 9.36 20.59
CA SER A 68 -2.46 8.28 21.51
C SER A 68 -1.31 7.93 22.47
N GLY A 69 -1.55 8.11 23.77
CA GLY A 69 -0.63 7.65 24.82
C GLY A 69 -0.40 6.13 24.80
N SER A 70 -1.40 5.35 24.40
CA SER A 70 -1.25 3.90 24.21
C SER A 70 -0.34 3.57 23.03
N SER A 71 -0.43 4.33 21.92
CA SER A 71 0.48 4.19 20.78
C SER A 71 1.90 4.60 21.15
N GLN A 72 2.06 5.66 21.93
CA GLN A 72 3.37 6.04 22.47
C GLN A 72 4.00 4.91 23.28
N TYR A 73 3.25 4.33 24.22
CA TYR A 73 3.75 3.20 25.01
C TYR A 73 4.18 2.04 24.10
N PHE A 74 3.35 1.68 23.11
CA PHE A 74 3.67 0.62 22.16
C PHE A 74 4.98 0.87 21.41
N VAL A 75 5.15 2.06 20.84
CA VAL A 75 6.35 2.40 20.06
C VAL A 75 7.60 2.38 20.93
N GLN A 76 7.50 2.88 22.17
CA GLN A 76 8.64 2.97 23.08
C GLN A 76 9.04 1.65 23.75
N HIS A 77 8.15 0.65 23.82
CA HIS A 77 8.39 -0.56 24.61
C HIS A 77 8.21 -1.87 23.82
N ASN A 78 7.24 -1.95 22.92
CA ASN A 78 6.87 -3.20 22.25
C ASN A 78 7.34 -3.24 20.79
N LEU A 79 7.29 -2.11 20.08
CA LEU A 79 7.67 -2.04 18.68
C LEU A 79 9.15 -2.37 18.48
N GLU A 80 10.04 -1.84 19.34
CA GLU A 80 11.47 -2.14 19.25
C GLU A 80 11.76 -3.64 19.30
N ASP A 81 11.09 -4.38 20.19
CA ASP A 81 11.26 -5.84 20.30
C ASP A 81 10.81 -6.56 19.01
N VAL A 82 9.67 -6.15 18.43
CA VAL A 82 9.19 -6.69 17.14
C VAL A 82 10.19 -6.42 16.02
N VAL A 83 10.76 -5.20 15.98
CA VAL A 83 11.76 -4.82 14.98
C VAL A 83 13.03 -5.65 15.12
N ARG A 84 13.53 -5.82 16.34
CA ARG A 84 14.73 -6.62 16.62
C ARG A 84 14.55 -8.08 16.28
N GLU A 85 13.41 -8.65 16.64
CA GLU A 85 13.17 -10.10 16.54
C GLU A 85 12.78 -10.53 15.13
N TYR A 86 12.07 -9.69 14.36
CA TYR A 86 11.51 -10.11 13.07
C TYR A 86 11.92 -9.24 11.87
N VAL A 87 12.12 -7.94 12.05
CA VAL A 87 12.47 -7.06 10.91
C VAL A 87 13.96 -7.14 10.62
N LEU A 88 14.81 -6.99 11.63
CA LEU A 88 16.26 -7.03 11.47
C LEU A 88 16.79 -8.43 11.15
N THR A 89 16.07 -9.48 11.55
CA THR A 89 16.38 -10.87 11.19
C THR A 89 15.95 -11.23 9.77
N GLY A 90 15.09 -10.40 9.14
CA GLY A 90 14.59 -10.62 7.79
C GLY A 90 13.37 -11.55 7.71
N ASP A 91 12.66 -11.78 8.82
CA ASP A 91 11.46 -12.61 8.85
C ASP A 91 10.19 -11.85 8.44
N LEU A 92 10.15 -10.53 8.70
CA LEU A 92 8.99 -9.67 8.43
C LEU A 92 9.40 -8.30 7.89
N ASN A 93 8.54 -7.75 7.04
CA ASN A 93 8.41 -6.31 6.87
C ASN A 93 7.42 -5.76 7.89
N LEU A 94 7.54 -4.48 8.24
CA LEU A 94 6.60 -3.79 9.11
C LEU A 94 6.14 -2.49 8.46
N GLU A 95 4.85 -2.39 8.20
CA GLU A 95 4.19 -1.23 7.60
C GLU A 95 3.38 -0.48 8.65
N VAL A 96 3.53 0.85 8.71
CA VAL A 96 2.78 1.70 9.62
C VAL A 96 1.60 2.36 8.91
N ARG A 97 0.43 2.27 9.54
CA ARG A 97 -0.82 2.95 9.17
C ARG A 97 -1.16 3.95 10.27
N LEU A 98 -1.34 5.21 9.90
CA LEU A 98 -1.65 6.29 10.84
C LEU A 98 -3.17 6.46 10.92
N LEU A 99 -3.76 5.98 12.01
CA LEU A 99 -5.21 5.94 12.17
C LEU A 99 -5.71 7.23 12.82
N SER A 100 -6.28 8.13 12.03
CA SER A 100 -6.74 9.46 12.49
C SER A 100 -8.23 9.52 12.79
N TYR A 101 -9.05 8.76 12.08
CA TYR A 101 -10.51 8.78 12.22
C TYR A 101 -11.02 7.50 12.89
N LYS A 102 -12.23 7.57 13.44
CA LYS A 102 -12.93 6.43 14.00
C LYS A 102 -13.43 5.53 12.87
N PRO A 103 -13.09 4.23 12.88
CA PRO A 103 -13.54 3.30 11.85
C PRO A 103 -15.07 3.11 11.77
N ASP A 104 -15.82 3.47 12.82
CA ASP A 104 -17.28 3.47 12.87
C ASP A 104 -17.92 4.86 12.66
N ALA A 105 -17.10 5.91 12.46
CA ALA A 105 -17.54 7.27 12.19
C ALA A 105 -16.44 8.04 11.44
N ILE A 106 -16.44 7.90 10.10
CA ILE A 106 -15.29 8.26 9.24
C ILE A 106 -14.89 9.75 9.25
N ASP A 107 -15.71 10.64 9.78
CA ASP A 107 -15.38 12.06 9.96
C ASP A 107 -15.23 12.47 11.44
N THR A 108 -15.09 11.50 12.34
CA THR A 108 -14.81 11.74 13.76
C THR A 108 -13.39 11.30 14.07
N TYR A 109 -12.59 12.15 14.68
CA TYR A 109 -11.22 11.79 15.06
C TYR A 109 -11.18 10.67 16.11
N LEU A 110 -10.12 9.87 16.06
CA LEU A 110 -10.00 8.64 16.86
C LEU A 110 -9.74 8.95 18.34
N VAL A 111 -8.78 9.82 18.64
CA VAL A 111 -8.28 10.06 20.00
C VAL A 111 -8.95 11.28 20.65
N GLY A 112 -9.12 12.35 19.89
CA GLY A 112 -9.68 13.63 20.30
C GLY A 112 -10.80 14.07 19.35
N ASP A 113 -11.06 15.37 19.34
CA ASP A 113 -12.02 16.01 18.44
C ASP A 113 -11.33 17.18 17.72
N ASP A 114 -10.09 16.96 17.26
CA ASP A 114 -9.30 17.97 16.56
C ASP A 114 -8.58 17.45 15.31
N GLU A 115 -8.45 18.35 14.32
CA GLU A 115 -7.74 18.12 13.05
C GLU A 115 -6.22 17.91 13.22
N GLY A 116 -5.69 17.98 14.44
CA GLY A 116 -4.28 17.73 14.72
C GLY A 116 -3.85 16.30 14.39
N GLU A 117 -4.74 15.32 14.58
CA GLU A 117 -4.47 13.90 14.27
C GLU A 117 -4.22 13.69 12.77
N ALA A 118 -5.19 14.07 11.95
CA ALA A 118 -5.12 13.95 10.51
C ALA A 118 -3.97 14.78 9.92
N ARG A 119 -3.76 16.01 10.41
CA ARG A 119 -2.62 16.85 10.00
C ARG A 119 -1.27 16.19 10.28
N ALA A 120 -1.09 15.55 11.44
CA ALA A 120 0.14 14.85 11.76
C ALA A 120 0.34 13.60 10.88
N ALA A 121 -0.74 12.89 10.57
CA ALA A 121 -0.71 11.75 9.64
C ALA A 121 -0.32 12.18 8.22
N ARG A 122 -0.94 13.25 7.69
CA ARG A 122 -0.61 13.83 6.38
C ARG A 122 0.83 14.31 6.32
N ALA A 123 1.32 14.99 7.36
CA ALA A 123 2.73 15.39 7.43
C ALA A 123 3.68 14.20 7.41
N ALA A 124 3.38 13.12 8.14
CA ALA A 124 4.19 11.91 8.15
C ALA A 124 4.20 11.19 6.79
N HIS A 125 3.06 11.12 6.09
CA HIS A 125 3.00 10.64 4.70
C HIS A 125 3.83 11.53 3.77
N GLY A 126 3.82 12.85 3.98
CA GLY A 126 4.68 13.76 3.25
C GLY A 126 6.17 13.53 3.49
N VAL A 127 6.58 13.26 4.74
CA VAL A 127 7.96 12.85 5.04
C VAL A 127 8.31 11.56 4.30
N TRP A 128 7.43 10.55 4.30
CA TRP A 128 7.68 9.29 3.60
C TRP A 128 7.82 9.46 2.07
N ASP A 129 6.93 10.24 1.44
CA ASP A 129 6.95 10.50 0.00
C ASP A 129 8.17 11.34 -0.43
N VAL A 130 8.62 12.30 0.38
CA VAL A 130 9.69 13.23 0.01
C VAL A 130 11.07 12.80 0.50
N GLU A 131 11.16 12.23 1.71
CA GLU A 131 12.40 11.81 2.38
C GLU A 131 12.19 10.50 3.17
N PRO A 132 11.95 9.37 2.48
CA PRO A 132 11.74 8.09 3.14
C PRO A 132 12.92 7.69 4.04
N GLU A 133 14.14 8.14 3.72
CA GLU A 133 15.34 7.93 4.54
C GLU A 133 15.29 8.57 5.93
N ASN A 134 14.51 9.65 6.10
CA ASN A 134 14.36 10.36 7.37
C ASN A 134 13.03 10.04 8.07
N PHE A 135 12.12 9.29 7.44
CA PHE A 135 10.81 8.98 7.99
C PHE A 135 10.89 8.29 9.35
N TRP A 136 11.66 7.20 9.48
CA TRP A 136 11.68 6.42 10.71
C TRP A 136 12.26 7.19 11.89
N ARG A 137 13.26 8.04 11.62
CA ARG A 137 13.82 8.97 12.59
C ARG A 137 12.79 10.02 13.03
N PHE A 138 12.01 10.57 12.10
CA PHE A 138 10.90 11.48 12.41
C PHE A 138 9.77 10.78 13.19
N PHE A 139 9.37 9.58 12.78
CA PHE A 139 8.36 8.76 13.44
C PHE A 139 8.74 8.48 14.90
N GLU A 140 9.97 8.03 15.13
CA GLU A 140 10.48 7.77 16.47
C GLU A 140 10.56 9.08 17.28
N PHE A 141 11.09 10.17 16.70
CA PHE A 141 11.14 11.48 17.34
C PHE A 141 9.77 11.94 17.86
N MET A 142 8.72 11.79 17.04
CA MET A 142 7.35 12.19 17.38
C MET A 142 6.84 11.47 18.65
N PHE A 143 7.15 10.18 18.82
CA PHE A 143 6.73 9.41 20.00
C PHE A 143 7.62 9.62 21.23
N TRP A 144 8.90 9.97 21.09
CA TRP A 144 9.76 10.34 22.24
C TRP A 144 9.57 11.79 22.70
N ASN A 145 9.06 12.67 21.84
CA ASN A 145 8.82 14.08 22.14
C ASN A 145 7.31 14.42 22.22
N PHE A 146 6.52 13.47 22.72
CA PHE A 146 5.08 13.62 22.93
C PHE A 146 4.79 14.63 24.05
N THR A 147 4.85 15.92 23.70
CA THR A 147 4.77 17.04 24.66
C THR A 147 3.45 17.80 24.56
N THR A 148 2.62 17.52 23.55
CA THR A 148 1.36 18.24 23.34
C THR A 148 0.24 17.39 22.78
N LYS A 149 -0.98 17.81 23.12
CA LYS A 149 -2.23 17.25 22.63
C LYS A 149 -2.70 17.83 21.29
N THR A 150 -1.93 18.71 20.65
CA THR A 150 -2.34 19.37 19.40
C THR A 150 -1.14 19.60 18.48
N TYR A 151 -1.29 19.24 17.20
CA TYR A 151 -0.29 19.46 16.16
C TYR A 151 -0.73 20.57 15.20
N THR A 152 -0.03 21.71 15.23
CA THR A 152 -0.20 22.79 14.24
C THR A 152 0.83 22.65 13.11
N HIS A 153 0.61 23.31 11.97
CA HIS A 153 1.57 23.33 10.85
C HIS A 153 2.98 23.76 11.30
N ALA A 154 3.09 24.90 11.98
CA ALA A 154 4.37 25.40 12.49
C ALA A 154 5.07 24.43 13.46
N ARG A 155 4.30 23.66 14.23
CA ARG A 155 4.86 22.68 15.16
C ARG A 155 5.39 21.45 14.42
N LEU A 156 4.65 20.96 13.44
CA LEU A 156 5.08 19.82 12.61
C LEU A 156 6.33 20.18 11.81
N GLU A 157 6.42 21.38 11.24
CA GLU A 157 7.63 21.90 10.60
C GLU A 157 8.82 21.94 11.57
N SER A 158 8.62 22.45 12.78
CA SER A 158 9.69 22.44 13.80
C SER A 158 10.09 21.02 14.21
N TYR A 159 9.16 20.07 14.27
CA TYR A 159 9.44 18.68 14.63
C TYR A 159 10.16 17.92 13.51
N MET A 160 9.81 18.20 12.26
CA MET A 160 10.56 17.72 11.10
C MET A 160 12.02 18.21 11.16
N ASP A 161 12.26 19.50 11.42
CA ASP A 161 13.61 20.07 11.54
C ASP A 161 14.41 19.42 12.68
N LEU A 162 13.82 19.31 13.87
CA LEU A 162 14.46 18.67 15.04
C LEU A 162 14.73 17.18 14.82
N ALA A 163 13.90 16.50 14.04
CA ALA A 163 14.11 15.13 13.61
C ALA A 163 15.12 15.00 12.47
N GLY A 164 15.59 16.09 11.86
CA GLY A 164 16.59 16.07 10.79
C GLY A 164 16.03 15.89 9.37
N VAL A 165 14.72 16.07 9.19
CA VAL A 165 14.07 16.15 7.87
C VAL A 165 14.46 17.48 7.21
N ARG A 166 14.82 17.47 5.93
CA ARG A 166 15.46 18.64 5.27
C ARG A 166 14.53 19.38 4.32
N ASN A 167 13.69 18.68 3.57
CA ASN A 167 12.79 19.19 2.54
C ASN A 167 11.44 19.66 3.10
N ILE A 168 11.46 20.31 4.27
CA ILE A 168 10.26 20.65 5.06
C ILE A 168 9.24 21.45 4.25
N THR A 169 9.68 22.46 3.50
CA THR A 169 8.75 23.28 2.68
C THR A 169 8.01 22.46 1.64
N LYS A 170 8.70 21.52 0.97
CA LYS A 170 8.07 20.65 -0.03
C LYS A 170 7.08 19.69 0.62
N ILE A 171 7.43 19.16 1.78
CA ILE A 171 6.58 18.27 2.58
C ILE A 171 5.32 19.01 3.06
N ALA A 172 5.50 20.19 3.64
CA ALA A 172 4.44 21.06 4.11
C ALA A 172 3.46 21.41 2.98
N ASN A 173 3.95 21.86 1.82
CA ASN A 173 3.08 22.17 0.68
C ASN A 173 2.26 20.96 0.26
N ARG A 174 2.87 19.77 0.15
CA ARG A 174 2.15 18.55 -0.22
C ARG A 174 1.12 18.15 0.84
N ALA A 175 1.51 18.13 2.11
CA ALA A 175 0.65 17.66 3.19
C ALA A 175 -0.52 18.59 3.50
N TYR A 176 -0.33 19.91 3.35
CA TYR A 176 -1.31 20.93 3.70
C TYR A 176 -2.22 21.33 2.54
N GLU A 177 -1.92 20.87 1.32
CA GLU A 177 -2.82 20.87 0.15
C GLU A 177 -3.58 19.53 0.03
N ASP A 178 -3.81 18.89 1.18
CA ASP A 178 -4.62 17.68 1.35
C ASP A 178 -4.25 16.45 0.49
N ARG A 179 -3.11 16.46 -0.22
CA ARG A 179 -2.63 15.36 -1.11
C ARG A 179 -2.63 13.95 -0.52
N TYR A 180 -2.58 13.83 0.81
CA TYR A 180 -2.50 12.54 1.50
C TYR A 180 -3.80 12.17 2.22
N ASP A 181 -4.89 12.91 2.01
CA ASP A 181 -6.16 12.65 2.71
C ASP A 181 -6.70 11.24 2.39
N SER A 182 -6.70 10.84 1.11
CA SER A 182 -7.08 9.48 0.72
C SER A 182 -6.25 8.40 1.42
N LEU A 183 -4.95 8.63 1.68
CA LEU A 183 -4.10 7.68 2.41
C LEU A 183 -4.50 7.56 3.88
N VAL A 184 -4.84 8.68 4.51
CA VAL A 184 -5.31 8.72 5.90
C VAL A 184 -6.69 8.06 6.03
N ARG A 185 -7.60 8.35 5.10
CA ARG A 185 -8.92 7.70 5.02
C ARG A 185 -8.80 6.20 4.77
N SER A 186 -7.92 5.78 3.86
CA SER A 186 -7.66 4.37 3.58
C SER A 186 -7.17 3.59 4.80
N ALA A 187 -6.34 4.19 5.66
CA ALA A 187 -5.93 3.55 6.91
C ALA A 187 -7.12 3.32 7.87
N THR A 188 -8.09 4.25 7.88
CA THR A 188 -9.31 4.17 8.70
C THR A 188 -10.27 3.12 8.21
N ASP A 189 -10.56 3.17 6.92
CA ASP A 189 -11.42 2.20 6.28
C ASP A 189 -10.87 0.78 6.44
N GLU A 190 -9.57 0.59 6.19
CA GLU A 190 -8.96 -0.72 6.33
C GLU A 190 -9.07 -1.23 7.78
N ALA A 191 -8.85 -0.36 8.76
CA ALA A 191 -9.07 -0.70 10.16
C ALA A 191 -10.53 -1.17 10.39
N GLY A 192 -11.51 -0.47 9.84
CA GLY A 192 -12.94 -0.83 9.92
C GLY A 192 -13.23 -2.21 9.35
N ARG A 193 -12.71 -2.52 8.15
CA ARG A 193 -12.86 -3.84 7.49
C ARG A 193 -12.36 -5.00 8.35
N TYR A 194 -11.29 -4.77 9.13
CA TYR A 194 -10.71 -5.78 10.02
C TYR A 194 -11.28 -5.75 11.44
N GLY A 195 -12.31 -4.94 11.72
CA GLY A 195 -12.89 -4.82 13.06
C GLY A 195 -11.94 -4.14 14.08
N ILE A 196 -10.96 -3.39 13.59
CA ILE A 196 -10.07 -2.59 14.41
C ILE A 196 -10.80 -1.31 14.78
N SER A 197 -11.04 -1.10 16.08
CA SER A 197 -11.77 0.08 16.60
C SER A 197 -10.88 1.08 17.35
N GLY A 198 -9.57 0.87 17.38
CA GLY A 198 -8.66 1.72 18.15
C GLY A 198 -7.20 1.36 17.96
N VAL A 199 -6.31 2.14 18.59
CA VAL A 199 -4.85 2.01 18.51
C VAL A 199 -4.21 1.89 19.90
N PRO A 200 -3.03 1.27 20.02
CA PRO A 200 -2.23 0.64 18.97
C PRO A 200 -2.78 -0.74 18.59
N ARG A 201 -2.69 -1.09 17.30
CA ARG A 201 -3.01 -2.44 16.82
C ARG A 201 -1.92 -2.97 15.93
N VAL A 202 -1.71 -4.27 16.02
CA VAL A 202 -0.94 -5.02 15.03
C VAL A 202 -1.87 -5.93 14.25
N ARG A 203 -1.62 -6.12 12.97
CA ARG A 203 -2.39 -7.01 12.08
C ARG A 203 -1.43 -7.80 11.22
N LEU A 204 -1.64 -9.11 11.14
CA LEU A 204 -0.94 -9.99 10.21
C LEU A 204 -1.96 -10.95 9.61
N LEU A 205 -2.06 -10.97 8.27
CA LEU A 205 -3.21 -11.52 7.56
C LEU A 205 -4.49 -10.79 8.01
N ARG A 206 -5.54 -11.51 8.41
CA ARG A 206 -6.79 -10.93 8.94
C ARG A 206 -6.82 -10.82 10.45
N ASP A 207 -5.92 -11.53 11.14
CA ASP A 207 -5.88 -11.48 12.59
C ASP A 207 -5.23 -10.18 13.03
N HIS A 208 -5.83 -9.53 14.02
CA HIS A 208 -5.26 -8.37 14.68
C HIS A 208 -5.25 -8.55 16.20
N LYS A 209 -4.40 -7.77 16.87
CA LYS A 209 -4.27 -7.76 18.34
C LYS A 209 -3.94 -6.36 18.83
N ASP A 210 -4.26 -6.11 20.10
CA ASP A 210 -3.80 -4.90 20.79
C ASP A 210 -2.27 -4.86 20.77
N GLY A 211 -1.70 -3.72 20.42
CA GLY A 211 -0.24 -3.57 20.34
C GLY A 211 0.43 -3.74 21.70
N ASN A 212 -0.27 -3.40 22.80
CA ASN A 212 0.23 -3.53 24.17
C ASN A 212 -0.14 -4.87 24.81
N TYR A 213 -0.40 -5.88 23.98
CA TYR A 213 -0.64 -7.24 24.43
C TYR A 213 0.62 -7.86 25.03
N GLY A 214 0.48 -8.52 26.18
CA GLY A 214 1.63 -8.99 26.98
C GLY A 214 2.53 -10.04 26.31
N ASP A 215 2.06 -10.74 25.27
CA ASP A 215 2.88 -11.67 24.47
C ASP A 215 2.74 -11.34 22.97
N ILE A 216 3.15 -10.14 22.59
CA ILE A 216 3.08 -9.68 21.21
C ILE A 216 3.98 -10.50 20.28
N LEU A 217 5.19 -10.86 20.73
CA LEU A 217 6.15 -11.65 19.94
C LEU A 217 5.62 -13.07 19.67
N GLY A 218 5.12 -13.76 20.71
CA GLY A 218 4.51 -15.08 20.54
C GLY A 218 3.26 -15.03 19.64
N TRP A 219 2.47 -13.96 19.73
CA TRP A 219 1.35 -13.73 18.81
C TRP A 219 1.83 -13.59 17.37
N VAL A 220 2.83 -12.75 17.10
CA VAL A 220 3.41 -12.54 15.75
C VAL A 220 3.95 -13.86 15.20
N ARG A 221 4.76 -14.59 15.98
CA ARG A 221 5.32 -15.88 15.58
C ARG A 221 4.26 -16.87 15.11
N THR A 222 3.20 -17.04 15.89
CA THR A 222 2.10 -17.97 15.55
C THR A 222 1.42 -17.61 14.23
N ARG A 223 1.35 -16.31 13.90
CA ARG A 223 0.74 -15.83 12.64
C ARG A 223 1.71 -16.00 11.49
N LEU A 224 2.98 -15.70 11.71
CA LEU A 224 4.06 -15.89 10.74
C LEU A 224 4.17 -17.36 10.30
N ASP A 225 4.06 -18.32 11.22
CA ASP A 225 4.04 -19.75 10.89
C ASP A 225 2.92 -20.10 9.88
N ARG A 226 1.77 -19.42 9.97
CA ARG A 226 0.66 -19.59 9.01
C ARG A 226 0.92 -18.89 7.68
N VAL A 227 1.60 -17.75 7.67
CA VAL A 227 1.99 -17.09 6.42
C VAL A 227 3.01 -17.94 5.68
N ASN A 228 3.97 -18.50 6.41
CA ASN A 228 5.03 -19.36 5.89
C ASN A 228 4.52 -20.72 5.36
N ALA A 229 3.25 -21.06 5.60
CA ALA A 229 2.60 -22.17 4.92
C ALA A 229 2.24 -21.87 3.45
N GLY A 230 2.13 -20.57 3.10
CA GLY A 230 1.98 -20.11 1.73
C GLY A 230 3.31 -19.94 1.00
N SER A 231 3.26 -19.38 -0.20
CA SER A 231 4.46 -19.06 -0.97
C SER A 231 4.29 -17.81 -1.83
N VAL A 232 5.39 -17.11 -2.07
CA VAL A 232 5.49 -16.05 -3.09
C VAL A 232 6.51 -16.51 -4.11
N ARG A 233 6.11 -16.60 -5.37
CA ARG A 233 7.01 -16.90 -6.49
C ARG A 233 6.94 -15.77 -7.50
N THR A 234 8.10 -15.36 -8.00
CA THR A 234 8.18 -14.39 -9.09
C THR A 234 8.86 -15.06 -10.27
N HIS A 235 8.27 -14.95 -11.45
CA HIS A 235 8.90 -15.36 -12.72
C HIS A 235 8.71 -14.27 -13.76
N SER A 236 9.56 -14.26 -14.78
CA SER A 236 9.45 -13.30 -15.88
C SER A 236 8.54 -13.84 -16.98
N LEU A 237 7.57 -13.02 -17.41
CA LEU A 237 6.88 -13.19 -18.68
C LEU A 237 7.81 -12.74 -19.80
N LEU A 238 7.95 -13.54 -20.87
CA LEU A 238 8.83 -13.27 -22.01
C LEU A 238 10.29 -12.89 -21.63
N PRO A 239 11.00 -13.75 -20.86
CA PRO A 239 12.35 -13.45 -20.38
C PRO A 239 13.35 -13.23 -21.52
N GLY A 240 14.28 -12.29 -21.32
CA GLY A 240 15.32 -11.92 -22.28
C GLY A 240 14.83 -11.10 -23.47
N THR A 241 13.61 -10.55 -23.42
CA THR A 241 13.05 -9.70 -24.47
C THR A 241 12.80 -8.28 -23.95
N ASN A 242 12.53 -7.32 -24.85
CA ASN A 242 12.09 -5.98 -24.47
C ASN A 242 10.71 -5.95 -23.78
N TYR A 243 9.94 -7.04 -23.86
CA TYR A 243 8.66 -7.19 -23.17
C TYR A 243 8.78 -7.87 -21.80
N GLU A 244 10.00 -8.18 -21.35
CA GLU A 244 10.20 -8.88 -20.08
C GLU A 244 9.53 -8.12 -18.93
N THR A 245 8.64 -8.80 -18.20
CA THR A 245 7.90 -8.22 -17.08
C THR A 245 7.66 -9.26 -15.98
N PRO A 246 7.73 -8.89 -14.69
CA PRO A 246 7.51 -9.86 -13.62
C PRO A 246 6.04 -10.26 -13.51
N VAL A 247 5.84 -11.54 -13.19
CA VAL A 247 4.57 -12.11 -12.72
C VAL A 247 4.78 -12.57 -11.29
N HIS A 248 3.94 -12.10 -10.38
CA HIS A 248 3.96 -12.48 -8.97
C HIS A 248 2.82 -13.46 -8.70
N VAL A 249 3.16 -14.65 -8.22
CA VAL A 249 2.20 -15.69 -7.84
C VAL A 249 2.26 -15.85 -6.32
N ILE A 250 1.21 -15.41 -5.64
CA ILE A 250 1.10 -15.43 -4.18
C ILE A 250 0.07 -16.50 -3.82
N ASP A 251 0.54 -17.62 -3.28
CA ASP A 251 -0.29 -18.75 -2.88
C ASP A 251 -0.46 -18.76 -1.36
N SER A 252 -1.71 -18.79 -0.89
CA SER A 252 -2.01 -18.85 0.54
C SER A 252 -1.67 -20.20 1.19
N GLY A 253 -1.41 -21.24 0.38
CA GLY A 253 -1.27 -22.63 0.83
C GLY A 253 -2.60 -23.25 1.28
N LYS A 254 -3.72 -22.56 1.07
CA LYS A 254 -5.07 -22.99 1.47
C LYS A 254 -6.01 -23.00 0.27
N PRO A 255 -7.01 -23.90 0.24
CA PRO A 255 -8.07 -23.86 -0.76
C PRO A 255 -8.78 -22.50 -0.79
N GLY A 256 -9.17 -22.06 -1.99
CA GLY A 256 -9.86 -20.80 -2.23
C GLY A 256 -9.71 -20.37 -3.69
N PRO A 257 -10.26 -19.21 -4.07
CA PRO A 257 -10.29 -18.75 -5.45
C PRO A 257 -8.92 -18.27 -5.94
N THR A 258 -8.69 -18.33 -7.25
CA THR A 258 -7.56 -17.70 -7.92
C THR A 258 -8.00 -16.36 -8.51
N ALA A 259 -7.36 -15.28 -8.11
CA ALA A 259 -7.54 -13.96 -8.73
C ALA A 259 -6.35 -13.58 -9.60
N PHE A 260 -6.62 -12.96 -10.73
CA PHE A 260 -5.61 -12.42 -11.65
C PHE A 260 -5.75 -10.91 -11.76
N VAL A 261 -4.72 -10.16 -11.38
CA VAL A 261 -4.67 -8.70 -11.46
C VAL A 261 -3.62 -8.28 -12.47
N VAL A 262 -3.98 -7.37 -13.36
CA VAL A 262 -3.06 -6.81 -14.35
C VAL A 262 -3.10 -5.29 -14.29
N GLY A 263 -1.93 -4.67 -14.39
CA GLY A 263 -1.76 -3.24 -14.58
C GLY A 263 -0.80 -2.95 -15.72
N GLY A 264 -0.84 -1.72 -16.24
CA GLY A 264 0.14 -1.25 -17.22
C GLY A 264 -0.01 -1.87 -18.60
N ILE A 265 -1.24 -2.20 -19.01
CA ILE A 265 -1.53 -2.50 -20.42
C ILE A 265 -1.19 -1.29 -21.32
N HIS A 266 -1.47 -0.08 -20.83
CA HIS A 266 -1.02 1.18 -21.42
C HIS A 266 0.03 1.85 -20.53
N GLY A 267 1.06 2.47 -21.15
CA GLY A 267 2.21 3.01 -20.42
C GLY A 267 2.02 4.42 -19.86
N GLU A 268 1.09 5.18 -20.41
CA GLU A 268 0.74 6.52 -19.96
C GLU A 268 -0.16 6.55 -18.71
N GLU A 269 -0.48 5.38 -18.16
CA GLU A 269 -1.46 5.16 -17.09
C GLU A 269 -0.76 4.69 -15.80
N PRO A 270 0.07 5.54 -15.15
CA PRO A 270 0.83 5.17 -13.95
C PRO A 270 0.00 4.74 -12.76
N GLN A 271 -1.25 5.17 -12.68
CA GLN A 271 -2.19 4.79 -11.63
C GLN A 271 -2.35 3.26 -11.60
N GLY A 272 -2.69 2.65 -12.74
CA GLY A 272 -3.00 1.23 -12.82
C GLY A 272 -1.81 0.32 -12.52
N TYR A 273 -0.63 0.59 -13.09
CA TYR A 273 0.54 -0.24 -12.82
C TYR A 273 1.14 -0.03 -11.42
N ARG A 274 1.01 1.17 -10.83
CA ARG A 274 1.40 1.38 -9.43
C ARG A 274 0.41 0.73 -8.47
N ALA A 275 -0.89 0.77 -8.76
CA ALA A 275 -1.90 0.06 -7.98
C ALA A 275 -1.66 -1.45 -8.02
N ALA A 276 -1.43 -2.04 -9.21
CA ALA A 276 -1.06 -3.44 -9.34
C ALA A 276 0.23 -3.79 -8.58
N ASP A 277 1.25 -2.95 -8.65
CA ASP A 277 2.48 -3.13 -7.88
C ASP A 277 2.23 -3.08 -6.36
N GLN A 278 1.31 -2.24 -5.86
CA GLN A 278 0.90 -2.32 -4.44
C GLN A 278 0.16 -3.62 -4.11
N LEU A 279 -0.67 -4.13 -5.03
CA LEU A 279 -1.48 -5.33 -4.80
C LEU A 279 -0.63 -6.62 -4.69
N ARG A 280 0.55 -6.71 -5.30
CA ARG A 280 1.42 -7.90 -5.17
C ARG A 280 1.97 -8.12 -3.74
N HIS A 281 1.88 -7.13 -2.87
CA HIS A 281 2.29 -7.28 -1.47
C HIS A 281 1.16 -7.81 -0.59
N LEU A 282 -0.07 -7.88 -1.11
CA LEU A 282 -1.17 -8.50 -0.39
C LEU A 282 -0.95 -10.00 -0.27
N ARG A 283 -1.46 -10.57 0.83
CA ARG A 283 -1.43 -12.00 1.09
C ARG A 283 -2.87 -12.50 1.11
N PRO A 284 -3.31 -13.30 0.11
CA PRO A 284 -4.64 -13.90 0.14
C PRO A 284 -4.74 -14.84 1.36
N THR A 285 -5.94 -14.97 1.91
CA THR A 285 -6.17 -15.92 3.03
C THR A 285 -6.76 -17.25 2.60
N GLY A 286 -7.16 -17.37 1.33
CA GLY A 286 -7.46 -18.62 0.64
C GLY A 286 -7.16 -18.48 -0.86
N GLY A 287 -6.76 -19.56 -1.50
CA GLY A 287 -6.43 -19.59 -2.92
C GLY A 287 -5.17 -18.81 -3.28
N LYS A 288 -5.19 -18.16 -4.44
CA LYS A 288 -4.03 -17.50 -5.05
C LYS A 288 -4.35 -16.09 -5.53
N LEU A 289 -3.35 -15.22 -5.45
CA LEU A 289 -3.35 -13.91 -6.10
C LEU A 289 -2.18 -13.87 -7.10
N VAL A 290 -2.51 -13.74 -8.38
CA VAL A 290 -1.55 -13.57 -9.46
C VAL A 290 -1.57 -12.11 -9.88
N VAL A 291 -0.40 -11.47 -9.95
CA VAL A 291 -0.28 -10.04 -10.25
C VAL A 291 0.76 -9.80 -11.33
N VAL A 292 0.37 -9.13 -12.41
CA VAL A 292 1.25 -8.65 -13.49
C VAL A 292 1.23 -7.12 -13.47
N PRO A 293 2.14 -6.46 -12.73
CA PRO A 293 2.05 -5.02 -12.51
C PRO A 293 2.42 -4.19 -13.73
N TYR A 294 3.36 -4.66 -14.56
CA TYR A 294 3.93 -3.88 -15.67
C TYR A 294 3.71 -4.58 -17.01
N ALA A 295 2.46 -4.89 -17.36
CA ALA A 295 2.13 -5.80 -18.47
C ALA A 295 2.77 -5.42 -19.81
N ASN A 296 2.91 -4.12 -20.10
CA ASN A 296 3.49 -3.61 -21.34
C ASN A 296 4.75 -2.78 -21.06
N ALA A 297 5.84 -3.46 -20.69
CA ALA A 297 7.12 -2.83 -20.35
C ALA A 297 7.62 -1.81 -21.41
N PRO A 298 7.55 -2.07 -22.74
CA PRO A 298 7.91 -1.07 -23.74
C PRO A 298 7.05 0.19 -23.68
N ALA A 299 5.73 0.06 -23.58
CA ALA A 299 4.81 1.19 -23.47
C ALA A 299 5.09 2.04 -22.22
N ILE A 300 5.30 1.37 -21.07
CA ILE A 300 5.63 2.01 -19.79
C ILE A 300 6.94 2.78 -19.89
N SER A 301 7.97 2.20 -20.52
CA SER A 301 9.29 2.83 -20.64
C SER A 301 9.27 4.18 -21.39
N ILE A 302 8.30 4.37 -22.28
CA ILE A 302 8.11 5.60 -23.05
C ILE A 302 6.90 6.43 -22.59
N GLY A 303 6.17 5.97 -21.57
CA GLY A 303 4.98 6.64 -21.04
C GLY A 303 3.87 6.83 -22.08
N ALA A 304 3.63 5.85 -22.95
CA ALA A 304 2.70 5.99 -24.07
C ALA A 304 1.73 4.81 -24.23
N ARG A 305 0.63 5.07 -24.94
CA ARG A 305 -0.42 4.08 -25.23
C ARG A 305 -0.01 3.08 -26.30
N TYR A 306 0.69 3.60 -27.29
CA TYR A 306 1.03 2.91 -28.52
C TYR A 306 2.52 2.62 -28.52
N THR A 307 2.86 1.39 -28.89
CA THR A 307 4.22 0.97 -29.24
C THR A 307 4.30 0.74 -30.75
N GLU A 308 5.42 0.22 -31.24
CA GLU A 308 5.52 -0.25 -32.62
C GLU A 308 4.53 -1.40 -32.94
N ASP A 309 4.10 -2.15 -31.93
CA ASP A 309 3.07 -3.19 -32.05
C ASP A 309 1.64 -2.62 -31.99
N GLY A 310 1.47 -1.33 -31.73
CA GLY A 310 0.17 -0.66 -31.58
C GLY A 310 -0.36 -0.63 -30.14
N ASP A 311 -1.69 -0.57 -30.02
CA ASP A 311 -2.41 -0.58 -28.72
C ASP A 311 -2.64 -2.03 -28.28
N LEU A 312 -1.98 -2.45 -27.19
CA LEU A 312 -2.06 -3.81 -26.65
C LEU A 312 -3.51 -4.19 -26.32
N ASN A 313 -4.31 -3.26 -25.78
CA ASN A 313 -5.70 -3.52 -25.43
C ASN A 313 -6.64 -3.54 -26.66
N ARG A 314 -6.12 -3.73 -27.87
CA ARG A 314 -6.91 -4.01 -29.09
C ARG A 314 -6.56 -5.37 -29.71
N GLN A 315 -5.76 -6.16 -29.01
CA GLN A 315 -5.12 -7.36 -29.56
C GLN A 315 -5.67 -8.66 -28.97
N PHE A 316 -6.82 -8.61 -28.28
CA PHE A 316 -7.46 -9.74 -27.61
C PHE A 316 -8.82 -10.08 -28.24
N PRO A 317 -8.88 -10.57 -29.49
CA PRO A 317 -10.16 -10.98 -30.10
C PRO A 317 -10.76 -12.18 -29.37
N THR A 318 -12.07 -12.13 -29.16
CA THR A 318 -12.88 -13.27 -28.67
C THR A 318 -12.93 -14.37 -29.73
N GLY A 319 -12.80 -15.64 -29.31
CA GLY A 319 -12.86 -16.81 -30.18
C GLY A 319 -11.67 -17.01 -31.11
N ALA A 320 -10.60 -16.22 -30.94
CA ALA A 320 -9.37 -16.33 -31.72
C ALA A 320 -8.13 -16.06 -30.85
N GLU A 321 -6.96 -16.46 -31.34
CA GLU A 321 -5.69 -16.17 -30.67
C GLU A 321 -5.41 -14.65 -30.60
N PRO A 322 -4.84 -14.15 -29.49
CA PRO A 322 -4.34 -12.79 -29.44
C PRO A 322 -3.34 -12.46 -30.56
N THR A 323 -3.36 -11.22 -31.04
CA THR A 323 -2.74 -10.90 -32.34
C THR A 323 -1.24 -10.59 -32.26
N SER A 324 -0.72 -10.18 -31.10
CA SER A 324 0.71 -9.92 -30.88
C SER A 324 1.38 -10.99 -30.02
N ARG A 325 2.70 -10.97 -29.94
CA ARG A 325 3.47 -11.87 -29.07
C ARG A 325 3.18 -11.59 -27.59
N LEU A 326 3.15 -10.32 -27.20
CA LEU A 326 2.87 -9.93 -25.82
C LEU A 326 1.43 -10.27 -25.42
N ALA A 327 0.44 -9.97 -26.28
CA ALA A 327 -0.96 -10.30 -26.00
C ALA A 327 -1.17 -11.81 -25.81
N ARG A 328 -0.50 -12.64 -26.64
CA ARG A 328 -0.54 -14.11 -26.48
C ARG A 328 0.09 -14.55 -25.17
N ALA A 329 1.28 -14.06 -24.86
CA ALA A 329 1.96 -14.41 -23.62
C ALA A 329 1.13 -14.04 -22.38
N LEU A 330 0.52 -12.85 -22.36
CA LEU A 330 -0.33 -12.43 -21.24
C LEU A 330 -1.60 -13.28 -21.12
N TRP A 331 -2.21 -13.63 -22.25
CA TRP A 331 -3.38 -14.50 -22.27
C TRP A 331 -3.05 -15.94 -21.83
N ASP A 332 -1.95 -16.49 -22.31
CA ASP A 332 -1.46 -17.82 -21.94
C ASP A 332 -1.12 -17.88 -20.44
N GLU A 333 -0.47 -16.83 -19.90
CA GLU A 333 -0.21 -16.70 -18.47
C GLU A 333 -1.53 -16.70 -17.68
N LEU A 334 -2.52 -15.89 -18.07
CA LEU A 334 -3.83 -15.86 -17.44
C LEU A 334 -4.50 -17.24 -17.44
N VAL A 335 -4.58 -17.90 -18.59
CA VAL A 335 -5.23 -19.22 -18.72
C VAL A 335 -4.48 -20.30 -17.92
N SER A 336 -3.14 -20.20 -17.83
CA SER A 336 -2.33 -21.18 -17.08
C SER A 336 -2.61 -21.22 -15.58
N HIS A 337 -3.16 -20.14 -15.02
CA HIS A 337 -3.51 -20.05 -13.59
C HIS A 337 -4.96 -20.40 -13.27
N ASP A 338 -5.82 -20.60 -14.29
CA ASP A 338 -7.24 -20.95 -14.12
C ASP A 338 -7.97 -20.01 -13.12
N PRO A 339 -8.06 -18.69 -13.42
CA PRO A 339 -8.60 -17.72 -12.47
C PRO A 339 -10.13 -17.78 -12.36
N ASP A 340 -10.64 -17.47 -11.18
CA ASP A 340 -12.06 -17.25 -10.90
C ASP A 340 -12.48 -15.79 -11.13
N VAL A 341 -11.53 -14.84 -11.05
CA VAL A 341 -11.76 -13.41 -11.27
C VAL A 341 -10.54 -12.72 -11.90
N VAL A 342 -10.80 -11.77 -12.79
CA VAL A 342 -9.76 -10.95 -13.45
C VAL A 342 -10.02 -9.45 -13.23
N VAL A 343 -9.01 -8.71 -12.80
CA VAL A 343 -9.08 -7.25 -12.61
C VAL A 343 -7.99 -6.58 -13.44
N ASP A 344 -8.40 -5.66 -14.31
CA ASP A 344 -7.54 -4.89 -15.21
C ASP A 344 -7.58 -3.41 -14.83
N LEU A 345 -6.42 -2.86 -14.45
CA LEU A 345 -6.25 -1.55 -13.83
C LEU A 345 -5.73 -0.51 -14.83
N HIS A 346 -6.51 0.56 -15.03
CA HIS A 346 -6.34 1.60 -16.06
C HIS A 346 -6.57 3.01 -15.51
N SER A 347 -6.21 4.02 -16.31
CA SER A 347 -6.65 5.39 -16.05
C SER A 347 -6.94 6.22 -17.30
N SER A 348 -7.92 7.10 -17.18
CA SER A 348 -8.43 7.92 -18.27
C SER A 348 -8.13 9.41 -18.07
N SER A 349 -8.04 10.14 -19.18
CA SER A 349 -7.80 11.60 -19.17
C SER A 349 -9.01 12.45 -18.79
N GLY A 350 -10.16 11.82 -18.58
CA GLY A 350 -11.38 12.47 -18.11
C GLY A 350 -12.39 11.45 -17.58
N ILE A 351 -13.54 11.95 -17.16
CA ILE A 351 -14.51 11.20 -16.37
C ILE A 351 -15.69 10.71 -17.24
N TYR A 352 -16.19 9.49 -17.00
CA TYR A 352 -17.12 8.78 -17.87
C TYR A 352 -18.37 9.59 -18.24
N LYS A 353 -19.23 9.92 -17.27
CA LYS A 353 -20.50 10.61 -17.52
C LYS A 353 -20.41 12.14 -17.55
N HIS A 354 -19.24 12.70 -17.24
CA HIS A 354 -19.02 14.14 -17.19
C HIS A 354 -18.28 14.67 -18.42
N ASP A 355 -17.22 13.98 -18.87
CA ASP A 355 -16.39 14.38 -20.01
C ASP A 355 -16.61 13.49 -21.26
N GLY A 356 -17.47 12.46 -21.15
CA GLY A 356 -17.64 11.45 -22.21
C GLY A 356 -16.40 10.57 -22.40
N LYS A 357 -15.61 10.37 -21.33
CA LYS A 357 -14.41 9.52 -21.29
C LYS A 357 -14.70 8.21 -20.58
N VAL A 358 -13.77 7.60 -19.84
CA VAL A 358 -14.03 6.34 -19.11
C VAL A 358 -13.54 6.35 -17.66
N GLY A 359 -12.93 7.44 -17.19
CA GLY A 359 -12.38 7.54 -15.83
C GLY A 359 -13.45 7.67 -14.76
N GLN A 360 -13.07 7.36 -13.52
CA GLN A 360 -13.97 7.18 -12.38
C GLN A 360 -15.10 6.22 -12.72
N ALA A 361 -14.75 5.04 -13.22
CA ALA A 361 -15.73 4.01 -13.48
C ALA A 361 -15.16 2.60 -13.34
N VAL A 362 -16.03 1.64 -13.04
CA VAL A 362 -15.73 0.22 -13.08
C VAL A 362 -16.62 -0.42 -14.13
N PHE A 363 -16.02 -1.05 -15.14
CA PHE A 363 -16.72 -1.74 -16.21
C PHE A 363 -16.67 -3.25 -15.97
N PRO A 364 -17.74 -3.85 -15.43
CA PRO A 364 -17.78 -5.29 -15.17
C PRO A 364 -18.12 -6.08 -16.44
N THR A 365 -17.66 -7.31 -16.51
CA THR A 365 -18.27 -8.32 -17.39
C THR A 365 -19.72 -8.61 -16.98
N ARG A 366 -20.50 -9.27 -17.84
CA ARG A 366 -21.88 -9.67 -17.51
C ARG A 366 -21.99 -10.72 -16.38
N ALA A 367 -20.89 -11.36 -15.97
CA ALA A 367 -20.91 -12.40 -14.95
C ALA A 367 -21.31 -11.84 -13.57
N THR A 368 -20.76 -10.69 -13.17
CA THR A 368 -20.89 -10.15 -11.79
C THR A 368 -20.97 -8.61 -11.77
N PRO A 369 -21.93 -7.99 -12.47
CA PRO A 369 -22.06 -6.54 -12.55
C PRO A 369 -22.39 -5.88 -11.20
N MET A 370 -23.12 -6.57 -10.33
CA MET A 370 -23.48 -6.04 -9.01
C MET A 370 -22.27 -5.79 -8.12
N ASN A 371 -21.22 -6.62 -8.25
CA ASN A 371 -20.00 -6.43 -7.45
C ASN A 371 -19.29 -5.12 -7.80
N ALA A 372 -19.32 -4.72 -9.08
CA ALA A 372 -18.75 -3.43 -9.51
C ALA A 372 -19.55 -2.27 -8.94
N ALA A 373 -20.89 -2.33 -8.99
CA ALA A 373 -21.73 -1.30 -8.37
C ALA A 373 -21.45 -1.17 -6.87
N SER A 374 -21.41 -2.30 -6.14
CA SER A 374 -21.08 -2.30 -4.71
C SER A 374 -19.67 -1.76 -4.42
N ALA A 375 -18.68 -2.08 -5.27
CA ALA A 375 -17.32 -1.54 -5.11
C ALA A 375 -17.27 -0.02 -5.37
N CYS A 376 -18.02 0.47 -6.37
CA CYS A 376 -18.14 1.91 -6.64
C CYS A 376 -18.78 2.65 -5.46
N ASP A 377 -19.95 2.20 -5.01
CA ASP A 377 -20.67 2.80 -3.87
C ASP A 377 -19.77 2.89 -2.64
N TYR A 378 -19.10 1.77 -2.35
CA TYR A 378 -18.19 1.67 -1.24
C TYR A 378 -16.99 2.64 -1.34
N VAL A 379 -16.31 2.74 -2.49
CA VAL A 379 -15.17 3.65 -2.64
C VAL A 379 -15.63 5.11 -2.57
N ASN A 380 -16.78 5.44 -3.14
CA ASN A 380 -17.36 6.78 -3.07
C ASN A 380 -17.63 7.19 -1.63
N GLU A 381 -18.19 6.30 -0.82
CA GLU A 381 -18.51 6.58 0.58
C GLU A 381 -17.26 6.69 1.48
N GLN A 382 -16.22 5.89 1.21
CA GLN A 382 -15.09 5.76 2.15
C GLN A 382 -13.83 6.56 1.74
N TYR A 383 -13.68 6.92 0.47
CA TYR A 383 -12.42 7.46 -0.06
C TYR A 383 -12.54 8.79 -0.80
N ILE A 384 -13.70 9.10 -1.38
CA ILE A 384 -13.89 10.34 -2.13
C ILE A 384 -14.39 11.43 -1.18
N ASP A 385 -13.53 12.37 -0.81
CA ASP A 385 -13.93 13.48 0.07
C ASP A 385 -14.78 14.51 -0.71
N PRO A 386 -16.08 14.69 -0.38
CA PRO A 386 -16.95 15.62 -1.08
C PRO A 386 -16.58 17.10 -0.85
N SER A 387 -15.72 17.40 0.13
CA SER A 387 -15.19 18.75 0.35
C SER A 387 -14.05 19.11 -0.60
N GLU A 388 -13.37 18.10 -1.16
CA GLU A 388 -12.27 18.26 -2.12
C GLU A 388 -12.72 17.97 -3.55
N TYR A 389 -13.49 16.89 -3.72
CA TYR A 389 -13.90 16.36 -5.01
C TYR A 389 -15.42 16.50 -5.20
N PRO A 390 -15.88 17.27 -6.20
CA PRO A 390 -17.29 17.31 -6.54
C PRO A 390 -17.82 15.92 -6.92
N SER A 391 -19.12 15.67 -6.73
CA SER A 391 -19.75 14.35 -6.94
C SER A 391 -19.60 13.75 -8.34
N TYR A 392 -19.13 14.50 -9.33
CA TYR A 392 -18.79 13.92 -10.65
C TYR A 392 -17.45 13.17 -10.63
N TYR A 393 -16.71 13.18 -9.53
CA TYR A 393 -15.56 12.30 -9.28
C TYR A 393 -15.95 10.96 -8.66
N ASP A 394 -17.22 10.77 -8.26
CA ASP A 394 -17.72 9.48 -7.79
C ASP A 394 -17.54 8.43 -8.90
N PHE A 395 -17.10 7.24 -8.50
CA PHE A 395 -17.05 6.08 -9.36
C PHE A 395 -18.45 5.69 -9.82
N ASP A 396 -18.59 5.52 -11.13
CA ASP A 396 -19.79 4.98 -11.76
C ASP A 396 -19.61 3.48 -12.08
N CYS A 397 -20.66 2.69 -11.87
CA CYS A 397 -20.72 1.40 -12.56
C CYS A 397 -20.96 1.64 -14.05
N GLY A 398 -19.98 1.24 -14.87
CA GLY A 398 -20.03 1.30 -16.32
C GLY A 398 -20.95 0.25 -16.94
N ASN A 399 -21.06 0.26 -18.27
CA ASN A 399 -21.82 -0.76 -18.99
C ASN A 399 -21.13 -2.14 -18.90
N SER A 400 -21.92 -3.20 -18.99
CA SER A 400 -21.37 -4.56 -18.95
C SER A 400 -20.60 -4.93 -20.23
N LEU A 401 -19.47 -5.58 -20.05
CA LEU A 401 -18.58 -6.08 -21.10
C LEU A 401 -19.02 -7.49 -21.52
N ASP A 402 -19.13 -7.74 -22.82
CA ASP A 402 -19.81 -8.91 -23.36
C ASP A 402 -19.01 -9.72 -24.39
N GLY A 403 -17.71 -9.45 -24.50
CA GLY A 403 -16.85 -10.12 -25.48
C GLY A 403 -16.95 -9.59 -26.92
N SER A 404 -17.77 -8.57 -27.20
CA SER A 404 -17.91 -8.02 -28.57
C SER A 404 -16.71 -7.21 -29.07
N ARG A 405 -15.76 -6.85 -28.21
CA ARG A 405 -14.61 -6.00 -28.53
C ARG A 405 -13.31 -6.75 -28.27
N PRO A 406 -12.22 -6.45 -29.02
CA PRO A 406 -10.94 -7.14 -28.85
C PRO A 406 -10.11 -6.59 -27.68
N LEU A 407 -10.74 -6.40 -26.52
CA LEU A 407 -10.12 -5.90 -25.29
C LEU A 407 -9.84 -7.06 -24.34
N PHE A 408 -8.86 -6.93 -23.45
CA PHE A 408 -8.43 -8.00 -22.54
C PHE A 408 -9.60 -8.58 -21.73
N ILE A 409 -10.31 -7.74 -20.97
CA ILE A 409 -11.46 -8.18 -20.15
C ILE A 409 -12.67 -8.62 -21.00
N HIS A 410 -12.83 -8.07 -22.22
CA HIS A 410 -13.86 -8.59 -23.13
C HIS A 410 -13.55 -10.04 -23.51
N LYS A 411 -12.29 -10.38 -23.83
CA LYS A 411 -11.88 -11.74 -24.14
C LYS A 411 -12.04 -12.68 -22.94
N VAL A 412 -11.73 -12.22 -21.72
CA VAL A 412 -11.99 -12.97 -20.47
C VAL A 412 -13.44 -13.46 -20.42
N TYR A 413 -14.42 -12.57 -20.63
CA TYR A 413 -15.82 -12.99 -20.63
C TYR A 413 -16.21 -13.77 -21.89
N GLY A 414 -15.73 -13.34 -23.06
CA GLY A 414 -16.09 -13.94 -24.34
C GLY A 414 -15.65 -15.39 -24.49
N ASP A 415 -14.46 -15.73 -23.98
CA ASP A 415 -13.89 -17.08 -24.10
C ASP A 415 -14.11 -17.92 -22.84
N LEU A 416 -14.01 -17.31 -21.65
CA LEU A 416 -14.01 -18.04 -20.37
C LEU A 416 -15.30 -17.84 -19.55
N HIS A 417 -16.15 -16.88 -19.92
CA HIS A 417 -17.38 -16.52 -19.18
C HIS A 417 -17.13 -16.15 -17.71
N LEU A 418 -15.93 -15.66 -17.40
CA LEU A 418 -15.51 -15.34 -16.04
C LEU A 418 -15.91 -13.92 -15.59
N PRO A 419 -16.05 -13.70 -14.27
CA PRO A 419 -15.93 -12.38 -13.66
C PRO A 419 -14.67 -11.63 -14.10
N GLY A 420 -14.86 -10.51 -14.78
CA GLY A 420 -13.81 -9.57 -15.15
C GLY A 420 -14.20 -8.12 -14.90
N TYR A 421 -13.22 -7.26 -14.65
CA TYR A 421 -13.43 -5.83 -14.39
C TYR A 421 -12.35 -4.99 -15.05
N ILE A 422 -12.74 -3.91 -15.73
CA ILE A 422 -11.83 -2.80 -16.03
C ILE A 422 -12.09 -1.73 -14.98
N VAL A 423 -11.09 -1.40 -14.18
CA VAL A 423 -11.13 -0.30 -13.21
C VAL A 423 -10.43 0.90 -13.83
N GLU A 424 -11.11 2.03 -13.91
CA GLU A 424 -10.62 3.24 -14.55
C GLU A 424 -10.64 4.40 -13.56
N THR A 425 -9.48 4.85 -13.14
CA THR A 425 -9.37 6.12 -12.41
C THR A 425 -9.25 7.31 -13.36
N THR A 426 -9.54 8.52 -12.89
CA THR A 426 -9.28 9.73 -13.68
C THR A 426 -7.90 10.31 -13.37
N ARG A 427 -7.25 10.86 -14.39
CA ARG A 427 -6.04 11.71 -14.29
C ARG A 427 -6.38 13.19 -14.25
N LYS A 428 -7.63 13.55 -14.52
CA LYS A 428 -8.09 14.94 -14.55
C LYS A 428 -8.29 15.41 -13.12
N GLY A 429 -7.47 16.36 -12.67
CA GLY A 429 -7.66 17.04 -11.40
C GLY A 429 -7.41 16.18 -10.16
N THR A 430 -6.78 15.02 -10.29
CA THR A 430 -6.43 14.12 -9.20
C THR A 430 -4.92 14.07 -9.00
N THR A 431 -4.49 13.86 -7.77
CA THR A 431 -3.11 13.48 -7.50
C THR A 431 -2.89 12.02 -7.89
N LEU A 432 -1.62 11.64 -8.09
CA LEU A 432 -1.29 10.25 -8.39
C LEU A 432 -1.59 9.35 -7.18
N GLU A 433 -1.36 9.86 -5.97
CA GLU A 433 -1.58 9.13 -4.72
C GLU A 433 -3.06 8.84 -4.48
N ASP A 434 -3.94 9.82 -4.70
CA ASP A 434 -5.39 9.63 -4.56
C ASP A 434 -5.88 8.59 -5.56
N ALA A 435 -5.54 8.75 -6.85
CA ALA A 435 -5.98 7.83 -7.88
C ALA A 435 -5.47 6.39 -7.65
N VAL A 436 -4.19 6.22 -7.27
CA VAL A 436 -3.66 4.89 -6.90
C VAL A 436 -4.38 4.32 -5.68
N THR A 437 -4.66 5.14 -4.67
CA THR A 437 -5.36 4.71 -3.45
C THR A 437 -6.78 4.24 -3.76
N TRP A 438 -7.52 5.00 -4.56
CA TRP A 438 -8.88 4.64 -4.98
C TRP A 438 -8.89 3.37 -5.82
N GLU A 439 -7.93 3.23 -6.75
CA GLU A 439 -7.81 2.05 -7.61
C GLU A 439 -7.49 0.78 -6.81
N VAL A 440 -6.56 0.87 -5.85
CA VAL A 440 -6.27 -0.21 -4.90
C VAL A 440 -7.51 -0.53 -4.06
N ALA A 441 -8.26 0.47 -3.61
CA ALA A 441 -9.48 0.26 -2.83
C ALA A 441 -10.56 -0.49 -3.63
N VAL A 442 -10.84 -0.07 -4.87
CA VAL A 442 -11.77 -0.76 -5.77
C VAL A 442 -11.31 -2.20 -6.00
N ALA A 443 -10.05 -2.40 -6.38
CA ALA A 443 -9.52 -3.72 -6.68
C ALA A 443 -9.60 -4.64 -5.46
N ARG A 444 -9.18 -4.16 -4.27
CA ARG A 444 -9.27 -4.92 -3.02
C ARG A 444 -10.70 -5.30 -2.68
N ASP A 445 -11.64 -4.39 -2.89
CA ASP A 445 -13.05 -4.66 -2.61
C ASP A 445 -13.60 -5.74 -3.53
N LEU A 446 -13.31 -5.66 -4.83
CA LEU A 446 -13.67 -6.71 -5.79
C LEU A 446 -13.07 -8.07 -5.38
N LEU A 447 -11.77 -8.13 -5.07
CA LEU A 447 -11.10 -9.35 -4.61
C LEU A 447 -11.74 -9.92 -3.34
N TRP A 448 -12.15 -9.05 -2.41
CA TRP A 448 -12.86 -9.45 -1.20
C TRP A 448 -14.23 -10.06 -1.50
N GLN A 449 -15.01 -9.41 -2.35
CA GLN A 449 -16.33 -9.91 -2.78
C GLN A 449 -16.23 -11.26 -3.51
N HIS A 450 -15.09 -11.56 -4.13
CA HIS A 450 -14.78 -12.86 -4.75
C HIS A 450 -14.16 -13.88 -3.80
N GLY A 451 -13.98 -13.56 -2.52
CA GLY A 451 -13.52 -14.52 -1.51
C GLY A 451 -12.02 -14.78 -1.51
N VAL A 452 -11.20 -13.99 -2.20
CA VAL A 452 -9.72 -14.07 -2.16
C VAL A 452 -9.19 -13.84 -0.74
N TYR A 453 -9.95 -13.08 0.03
CA TYR A 453 -9.74 -12.87 1.45
C TYR A 453 -10.96 -13.43 2.21
N HIS A 454 -10.78 -14.54 2.93
CA HIS A 454 -11.76 -15.15 3.84
C HIS A 454 -11.56 -14.76 5.31
N GLY A 455 -12.64 -14.38 6.02
CA GLY A 455 -12.81 -14.49 7.48
C GLY A 455 -12.28 -13.34 8.32
#